data_AF-A0A7S2BQE8-F1
#
_entry.id   AF-A0A7S2BQE8-F1
#
_cell.length_a   1.000
_cell.length_b   1.000
_cell.length_c   1.000
_cell.angle_alpha   90.00
_cell.angle_beta   90.00
_cell.angle_gamma   90.00
#
_symmetry.space_group_name_H-M   'P 1'
#
loop_
_entity.id
_entity.type
_entity.pdbx_description
1 polymer ?
#
loop_
_entity_poly.entity_id
_entity_poly.type
_entity_poly.pdbx_seq_one_letter_code
_entity_poly.pdbx_strand_id
1 'polypeptide(L)'
;ERDAITQWFGQGRIKSPLTNAPLGSRHLTPNHTLRKAIDNFLTEEMPHLRDQQNQLDNLEAAIKLREADLANQASKNMVPKDEYDRVMALLARTQQDLARTQRDLADARQVMMAVGSQLLTQARGEAG
;
A
#
# COMPACT_ATOMS: atom_id res chain seq x y z
N GLU A 1 35.37 13.24 27.62
CA GLU A 1 36.46 12.22 27.56
C GLU A 1 37.81 12.73 28.06
N ARG A 2 38.35 13.83 27.51
CA ARG A 2 39.64 14.42 27.96
C ARG A 2 39.76 14.58 29.49
N ASP A 3 38.72 15.08 30.14
CA ASP A 3 38.73 15.31 31.59
C ASP A 3 38.83 14.01 32.39
N ALA A 4 38.17 12.94 31.93
CA ALA A 4 38.23 11.64 32.58
C ALA A 4 39.65 11.05 32.54
N ILE A 5 40.34 11.18 31.40
CA ILE A 5 41.72 10.71 31.27
C ILE A 5 42.69 11.61 32.04
N THR A 6 42.41 12.93 32.08
CA THR A 6 43.20 13.88 32.86
C THR A 6 43.09 13.59 34.36
N GLN A 7 41.88 13.31 34.86
CA GLN A 7 41.65 12.89 36.23
C GLN A 7 42.35 11.56 36.55
N TRP A 8 42.31 10.60 35.61
CA TRP A 8 43.02 9.32 35.74
C TRP A 8 44.53 9.51 35.93
N PHE A 9 45.17 10.38 35.15
CA PHE A 9 46.59 10.71 35.33
C PHE A 9 46.84 11.55 36.59
N GLY A 10 45.89 12.40 36.99
CA GLY A 10 45.94 13.19 38.23
C GLY A 10 46.01 12.34 39.50
N GLN A 11 45.49 11.10 39.45
CA GLN A 11 45.62 10.11 40.54
C GLN A 11 47.00 9.44 40.60
N GLY A 12 47.99 9.94 39.86
CA GLY A 12 49.36 9.40 39.83
C GLY A 12 49.57 8.20 38.90
N ARG A 13 48.51 7.73 38.23
CA ARG A 13 48.58 6.56 37.33
C ARG A 13 49.33 6.91 36.05
N ILE A 14 50.27 6.05 35.63
CA ILE A 14 51.03 6.15 34.36
C ILE A 14 50.80 4.87 33.54
N LYS A 15 49.55 4.43 33.50
CA LYS A 15 49.14 3.26 32.72
C LYS A 15 47.88 3.61 31.95
N SER A 16 47.74 3.00 30.77
CA SER A 16 46.51 3.08 29.98
C SER A 16 45.33 2.55 30.81
N PRO A 17 44.23 3.30 30.97
CA PRO A 17 43.06 2.80 31.70
C PRO A 17 42.38 1.62 31.01
N LEU A 18 42.55 1.48 29.69
CA LEU A 18 41.93 0.41 28.91
C LEU A 18 42.77 -0.87 28.89
N THR A 19 44.10 -0.74 28.74
CA THR A 19 44.99 -1.88 28.50
C THR A 19 45.95 -2.16 29.64
N ASN A 20 45.99 -1.30 30.67
CA ASN A 20 46.93 -1.34 31.79
C ASN A 20 48.42 -1.30 31.39
N ALA A 21 48.72 -1.03 30.11
CA ALA A 21 50.08 -0.90 29.62
C ALA A 21 50.73 0.39 30.16
N PRO A 22 52.02 0.39 30.51
CA PRO A 22 52.74 1.60 30.89
C PRO A 22 52.74 2.60 29.74
N LEU A 23 52.49 3.87 30.04
CA LEU A 23 52.51 4.95 29.05
C LEU A 23 53.82 5.72 29.15
N GLY A 24 54.38 6.11 28.01
CA GLY A 24 55.60 6.92 27.96
C GLY A 24 55.40 8.38 28.39
N SER A 25 54.15 8.84 28.49
CA SER A 25 53.81 10.20 28.90
C SER A 25 52.39 10.28 29.48
N ARG A 26 52.15 11.29 30.32
CA ARG A 26 50.81 11.72 30.77
C ARG A 26 50.23 12.82 29.88
N HIS A 27 50.96 13.27 28.87
CA HIS A 27 50.51 14.29 27.94
C HIS A 27 49.45 13.73 26.99
N LEU A 28 48.31 14.41 26.90
CA LEU A 28 47.22 14.03 26.01
C LEU A 28 47.30 14.81 24.70
N THR A 29 47.48 14.09 23.61
CA THR A 29 47.39 14.66 22.27
C THR A 29 45.92 14.79 21.86
N PRO A 30 45.43 15.99 21.50
CA PRO A 30 44.07 16.16 21.04
C PRO A 30 43.84 15.48 19.69
N ASN A 31 42.76 14.71 19.56
CA ASN A 31 42.32 14.15 18.28
C ASN A 31 41.34 15.11 17.59
N HIS A 32 41.87 16.02 16.77
CA HIS A 32 41.07 17.02 16.06
C HIS A 32 40.16 16.41 14.99
N THR A 33 40.58 15.31 14.36
CA THR A 33 39.78 14.58 13.37
C THR A 33 38.51 14.01 14.00
N LEU A 34 38.66 13.35 15.15
CA LEU A 34 37.52 12.80 15.90
C LEU A 34 36.59 13.91 16.39
N ARG A 35 37.15 15.01 16.92
CA ARG A 35 36.34 16.16 17.34
C ARG A 35 35.48 16.69 16.18
N LYS A 36 36.07 16.89 15.00
CA LYS A 36 35.33 17.35 13.82
C LYS A 36 34.25 16.35 13.40
N ALA A 37 34.53 15.05 13.45
CA ALA A 37 33.54 14.03 13.13
C ALA A 37 32.35 14.04 14.11
N ILE A 38 32.62 14.20 15.41
CA ILE A 38 31.58 14.36 16.44
C ILE A 38 30.75 15.61 16.18
N ASP A 39 31.41 16.74 15.91
CA ASP A 39 30.72 18.01 15.64
C ASP A 39 29.81 17.86 14.42
N ASN A 40 30.32 17.34 13.30
CA ASN A 40 29.53 17.08 12.08
C ASN A 40 28.33 16.16 12.34
N PHE A 41 28.53 15.06 13.08
CA PHE A 41 27.44 14.14 13.42
C PHE A 41 26.33 14.84 14.21
N LEU A 42 26.70 15.68 15.17
CA LEU A 42 25.74 16.40 16.01
C LEU A 42 25.01 17.53 15.26
N THR A 43 25.68 18.21 14.33
CA THR A 43 25.12 19.37 13.63
C THR A 43 24.39 19.03 12.35
N GLU A 44 24.83 18.02 11.61
CA GLU A 44 24.31 17.70 10.27
C GLU A 44 23.47 16.42 10.30
N GLU A 45 24.00 15.33 10.85
CA GLU A 45 23.34 14.02 10.75
C GLU A 45 22.20 13.86 11.76
N MET A 46 22.41 14.26 13.02
CA MET A 46 21.41 14.13 14.08
C MET A 46 20.09 14.87 13.82
N PRO A 47 20.08 16.13 13.34
CA PRO A 47 18.85 16.81 12.97
C PRO A 47 18.09 16.11 11.85
N HIS A 48 18.80 15.70 10.78
CA HIS A 48 18.17 14.98 9.67
C HIS A 48 17.52 13.66 10.11
N LEU A 49 18.18 12.89 10.99
CA LEU A 49 17.62 11.66 11.53
C LEU A 49 16.37 11.91 12.38
N ARG A 50 16.36 12.98 13.18
CA ARG A 50 15.17 13.39 13.95
C ARG A 50 14.02 13.82 13.04
N ASP A 51 14.32 14.59 12.00
CA ASP A 51 13.32 15.03 11.03
C ASP A 51 12.73 13.85 10.27
N GLN A 52 13.56 12.89 9.86
CA GLN A 52 13.10 11.64 9.25
C GLN A 52 12.21 10.84 10.19
N GLN A 53 12.59 10.70 11.47
CA GLN A 53 11.75 10.01 12.45
C GLN A 53 10.39 10.70 12.59
N ASN A 54 10.37 12.03 12.73
CA ASN A 54 9.13 12.80 12.82
C ASN A 54 8.26 12.64 11.57
N GLN A 55 8.86 12.56 10.38
CA GLN A 55 8.15 12.28 9.13
C GLN A 55 7.52 10.89 9.13
N LEU A 56 8.22 9.87 9.60
CA LEU A 56 7.69 8.51 9.71
C LEU A 56 6.51 8.45 10.67
N ASP A 57 6.62 9.08 11.85
CA ASP A 57 5.55 9.11 12.84
C ASP A 57 4.30 9.82 12.29
N ASN A 58 4.49 10.94 11.58
CA ASN A 58 3.41 11.66 10.91
C ASN A 58 2.74 10.82 9.80
N LEU A 59 3.52 10.12 9.00
CA LEU A 59 3.00 9.23 7.95
C LEU A 59 2.23 8.05 8.56
N GLU A 60 2.73 7.46 9.63
CA GLU A 60 2.05 6.38 10.34
C GLU A 60 0.68 6.85 10.87
N ALA A 61 0.62 8.05 11.47
CA ALA A 61 -0.62 8.64 11.94
C ALA A 61 -1.61 8.89 10.78
N ALA A 62 -1.12 9.39 9.64
CA ALA A 62 -1.95 9.62 8.45
C ALA A 62 -2.51 8.31 7.87
N ILE A 63 -1.69 7.26 7.82
CA ILE A 63 -2.11 5.93 7.36
C ILE A 63 -3.20 5.38 8.29
N LYS A 64 -2.99 5.38 9.61
CA LYS A 64 -3.98 4.90 10.58
C LYS A 64 -5.32 5.62 10.44
N LEU A 65 -5.29 6.95 10.27
CA LEU A 65 -6.50 7.73 10.08
C LEU A 65 -7.22 7.36 8.77
N ARG A 66 -6.46 7.16 7.68
CA ARG A 66 -7.03 6.76 6.40
C ARG A 66 -7.61 5.35 6.43
N GLU A 67 -6.94 4.41 7.09
CA GLU A 67 -7.43 3.04 7.27
C GLU A 67 -8.74 3.03 8.07
N ALA A 68 -8.82 3.82 9.14
CA ALA A 68 -10.05 3.95 9.91
C ALA A 68 -11.20 4.55 9.08
N ASP A 69 -10.93 5.60 8.29
CA ASP A 69 -11.92 6.18 7.37
C ASP A 69 -12.39 5.17 6.32
N LEU A 70 -11.47 4.41 5.72
CA LEU A 70 -11.81 3.35 4.77
C LEU A 70 -12.63 2.24 5.40
N ALA A 71 -12.30 1.81 6.63
CA ALA A 71 -13.10 0.82 7.35
C ALA A 71 -14.52 1.33 7.62
N ASN A 72 -14.66 2.62 7.97
CA ASN A 72 -15.96 3.27 8.16
C ASN A 72 -16.75 3.41 6.84
N GLN A 73 -16.07 3.65 5.73
CA GLN A 73 -16.71 3.70 4.42
C GLN A 73 -17.12 2.31 3.94
N ALA A 74 -16.26 1.31 4.15
CA ALA A 74 -16.56 -0.08 3.83
C ALA A 74 -17.76 -0.59 4.62
N SER A 75 -17.88 -0.25 5.91
CA SER A 75 -19.04 -0.63 6.72
C SER A 75 -20.33 0.07 6.27
N LYS A 76 -20.25 1.35 5.85
CA LYS A 76 -21.39 2.09 5.30
C LYS A 76 -21.84 1.61 3.92
N ASN A 77 -20.89 1.23 3.07
CA ASN A 77 -21.12 0.83 1.68
C ASN A 77 -21.25 -0.69 1.50
N MET A 78 -21.14 -1.47 2.59
CA MET A 78 -21.37 -2.91 2.54
C MET A 78 -22.86 -3.16 2.33
N VAL A 79 -23.19 -3.74 1.17
CA VAL A 79 -24.48 -4.39 0.98
C VAL A 79 -24.45 -5.65 1.85
N PRO A 80 -25.38 -5.83 2.80
CA PRO A 80 -25.48 -7.05 3.59
C PRO A 80 -25.52 -8.27 2.67
N LYS A 81 -24.86 -9.37 3.05
CA LYS A 81 -24.76 -10.57 2.21
C LYS A 81 -26.12 -11.08 1.75
N ASP A 82 -27.13 -11.04 2.62
CA ASP A 82 -28.49 -11.47 2.31
C ASP A 82 -29.15 -10.62 1.20
N GLU A 83 -28.87 -9.31 1.19
CA GLU A 83 -29.37 -8.39 0.17
C GLU A 83 -28.62 -8.58 -1.15
N TYR A 84 -27.31 -8.83 -1.09
CA TYR A 84 -26.52 -9.23 -2.25
C TYR A 84 -27.05 -10.54 -2.87
N ASP A 85 -27.25 -11.58 -2.05
CA ASP A 85 -27.75 -12.89 -2.49
C ASP A 85 -29.15 -12.75 -3.12
N ARG A 86 -30.02 -11.90 -2.54
CA ARG A 86 -31.33 -11.57 -3.11
C ARG A 86 -31.22 -10.89 -4.46
N VAL A 87 -30.35 -9.89 -4.60
CA VAL A 87 -30.12 -9.17 -5.86
C VAL A 87 -29.53 -10.12 -6.92
N MET A 88 -28.60 -10.99 -6.54
CA MET A 88 -28.02 -11.99 -7.44
C MET A 88 -29.04 -13.03 -7.90
N ALA A 89 -29.90 -13.51 -7.01
CA ALA A 89 -30.99 -14.42 -7.39
C ALA A 89 -31.99 -13.75 -8.35
N LEU A 90 -32.30 -12.46 -8.13
CA LEU A 90 -33.13 -11.68 -9.03
C LEU A 90 -32.46 -11.52 -10.40
N LEU A 91 -31.17 -11.17 -10.43
CA LEU A 91 -30.39 -11.04 -11.65
C LEU A 91 -30.43 -12.35 -12.46
N ALA A 92 -30.18 -13.49 -11.83
CA ALA A 92 -30.22 -14.79 -12.49
C ALA A 92 -31.59 -15.08 -13.14
N ARG A 93 -32.70 -14.78 -12.43
CA ARG A 93 -34.05 -14.91 -12.99
C ARG A 93 -34.26 -14.00 -14.20
N THR A 94 -33.91 -12.71 -14.07
CA THR A 94 -34.06 -11.76 -15.18
C THR A 94 -33.24 -12.13 -16.41
N GLN A 95 -32.03 -12.68 -16.22
CA GLN A 95 -31.21 -13.18 -17.32
C GLN A 95 -31.82 -14.40 -18.00
N GLN A 96 -32.43 -15.31 -17.23
CA GLN A 96 -33.17 -16.45 -17.80
C GLN A 96 -34.38 -15.99 -18.61
N ASP A 97 -35.16 -15.04 -18.10
CA ASP A 97 -36.32 -14.48 -18.80
C ASP A 97 -35.89 -13.74 -20.08
N LEU A 98 -34.79 -12.98 -20.03
CA LEU A 98 -34.21 -12.35 -21.20
C LEU A 98 -33.78 -13.40 -22.25
N ALA A 99 -33.09 -14.46 -21.82
CA ALA A 99 -32.64 -15.51 -22.73
C ALA A 99 -33.81 -16.31 -23.34
N ARG A 100 -34.94 -16.40 -22.62
CA ARG A 100 -36.17 -17.00 -23.13
C ARG A 100 -36.82 -16.11 -24.18
N THR A 101 -37.02 -14.83 -23.86
CA THR A 101 -37.61 -13.87 -24.81
C THR A 101 -36.78 -13.71 -26.08
N GLN A 102 -35.44 -13.75 -25.98
CA GLN A 102 -34.56 -13.74 -27.13
C GLN A 102 -34.74 -14.97 -28.04
N ARG A 103 -34.95 -16.16 -27.45
CA ARG A 103 -35.26 -17.38 -28.22
C ARG A 103 -36.62 -17.30 -28.89
N ASP A 104 -37.65 -16.90 -28.15
CA ASP A 104 -39.02 -16.75 -28.69
C ASP A 104 -39.04 -15.75 -29.86
N LEU A 105 -38.30 -14.64 -29.76
CA LEU A 105 -38.13 -13.66 -30.84
C LEU A 105 -37.36 -14.22 -32.04
N ALA A 106 -36.32 -15.02 -31.82
CA ALA A 106 -35.57 -15.66 -32.89
C ALA A 106 -36.43 -16.66 -33.67
N ASP A 107 -37.20 -17.49 -32.95
CA ASP A 107 -38.13 -18.46 -33.53
C ASP A 107 -39.23 -17.77 -34.34
N ALA A 108 -39.86 -16.72 -33.78
CA ALA A 108 -40.87 -15.93 -34.48
C ALA A 108 -40.29 -15.27 -35.75
N ARG A 109 -39.05 -14.76 -35.69
CA ARG A 109 -38.36 -14.20 -36.85
C ARG A 109 -38.10 -15.26 -37.92
N GLN A 110 -37.72 -16.47 -37.54
CA GLN A 110 -37.46 -17.56 -38.47
C GLN A 110 -38.74 -18.07 -39.14
N VAL A 111 -39.85 -18.16 -38.40
CA VAL A 111 -41.18 -18.48 -38.95
C VAL A 111 -41.62 -17.40 -39.93
N MET A 112 -41.50 -16.11 -39.59
CA MET A 112 -41.83 -15.02 -40.52
C MET A 112 -40.97 -15.05 -41.80
N MET A 113 -39.67 -15.33 -41.70
CA MET A 113 -38.79 -15.51 -42.86
C MET A 113 -39.21 -16.70 -43.73
N ALA A 114 -39.59 -17.83 -43.12
CA ALA A 114 -40.04 -19.02 -43.84
C ALA A 114 -41.38 -18.81 -44.56
N VAL A 115 -42.35 -18.19 -43.91
CA VAL A 115 -43.65 -17.83 -44.52
C VAL A 115 -43.45 -16.83 -45.66
N GLY A 116 -42.60 -15.81 -45.47
CA GLY A 116 -42.27 -14.85 -46.53
C GLY A 116 -41.60 -15.53 -47.74
N SER A 117 -40.71 -16.49 -47.51
CA SER A 117 -40.08 -17.29 -48.58
C SER A 117 -41.09 -18.18 -49.32
N GLN A 118 -42.02 -18.82 -48.60
CA GLN A 118 -43.06 -19.67 -49.20
C GLN A 118 -44.03 -18.85 -50.06
N LEU A 119 -44.45 -17.68 -49.59
CA LEU A 119 -45.32 -16.76 -50.35
C LEU A 119 -44.62 -16.23 -51.61
N LEU A 120 -43.32 -15.89 -51.53
CA LEU A 120 -42.54 -15.49 -52.71
C LEU A 120 -42.35 -16.64 -53.71
N THR A 121 -42.29 -17.88 -53.24
CA THR A 121 -42.15 -19.07 -54.11
C THR A 121 -43.48 -19.42 -54.78
N GLN A 122 -44.60 -19.32 -54.06
CA GLN A 122 -45.95 -19.51 -54.63
C GLN A 122 -46.30 -18.43 -55.66
N ALA A 123 -46.02 -17.15 -55.37
CA ALA A 123 -46.23 -16.05 -56.31
C ALA A 123 -45.42 -16.18 -57.61
N ARG A 124 -44.31 -16.93 -57.59
CA ARG A 124 -43.47 -17.19 -58.77
C ARG A 124 -43.92 -18.42 -59.57
N GLY A 125 -44.63 -19.35 -58.94
CA GLY A 125 -45.20 -20.53 -59.58
C GLY A 125 -46.54 -20.29 -60.29
N GLU A 126 -47.27 -19.23 -59.94
CA GLU A 126 -48.53 -18.84 -60.58
C GLU A 126 -48.36 -17.89 -61.79
N ALA A 127 -47.11 -17.48 -62.09
CA ALA A 127 -46.78 -16.55 -63.17
C ALA A 127 -46.10 -17.21 -64.39
N GLY A 128 -46.12 -18.55 -64.51
CA GLY A 128 -45.59 -19.32 -65.64
C GLY A 128 -46.64 -20.25 -66.22
#